data_AF-X6LJ10-F1
#
_entry.id   AF-X6LJ10-F1
#
_cell.length_a   1.000
_cell.length_b   1.000
_cell.length_c   1.000
_cell.angle_alpha   90.00
_cell.angle_beta   90.00
_cell.angle_gamma   90.00
#
_symmetry.space_group_name_H-M   'P 1'
#
loop_
_entity.id
_entity.type
_entity.pdbx_description
1 polymer ?
#
loop_
_entity_poly.entity_id
_entity_poly.type
_entity_poly.pdbx_seq_one_letter_code
_entity_poly.pdbx_strand_id
1 'polypeptide(L)'
;MFLSLECLCVRPLFWIVGFCEKDVEHIIGKLQELQLPQKATELKKLERDLRKFERGLEGLSTDERKYTKLIFIKHSDLLHKTFRRYCKIGGDPHWITASGWVQMLLDCYVSTKSIDNCDKNGFQELFGRVFSSHEKKKKKKKENAKQQQQHERFITTAFGNLGESLSFVYIITLFFYKQLLLLCVCNVCPFALFYLVCFSIALCLVRLEDDDPWTGIWEEDRKNDSDVVERYRLKQIGDSRVVGCIKTAEYCEITGVLGQLDHTIAHLVIQWHQGDQLGQIKKMECKLKLSDHPQQLPKMEVTWTNIEDNTSRASKTMILYKVNELDNEEGLPNTQGLARYEFWDAVKYLIPYVWDAIEKLDERTKRSIIHKNKTVLENLFFVYAKSDNDGNTDRNDYGLGIAEWQLFCTDVFSGNNRFKDGGKPTSSQISAAFYLTLPELKHELDFELFLKALENLAQEMFKKKPKVKYQTPKIDDRLKLLIEEMCVKLQKSGLNEQQMSKLKDRQLSE
;
A
#
# COMPACT_ATOMS: atom_id res chain seq x y z
N MET A 1 -28.18 15.07 -28.02
CA MET A 1 -28.19 15.18 -26.54
C MET A 1 -27.18 14.16 -26.01
N PHE A 2 -25.91 14.55 -25.97
CA PHE A 2 -24.80 13.71 -25.51
C PHE A 2 -24.72 13.87 -23.98
N LEU A 3 -25.20 12.87 -23.24
CA LEU A 3 -24.88 12.76 -21.82
C LEU A 3 -23.46 12.19 -21.72
N SER A 4 -22.54 12.99 -21.19
CA SER A 4 -21.13 12.66 -21.03
C SER A 4 -20.95 11.51 -20.02
N LEU A 5 -20.23 10.49 -20.46
CA LEU A 5 -19.77 9.33 -19.67
C LEU A 5 -18.68 9.70 -18.62
N GLU A 6 -18.34 10.97 -18.47
CA GLU A 6 -17.24 11.44 -17.60
C GLU A 6 -17.56 11.41 -16.09
N CYS A 7 -18.83 11.27 -15.69
CA CYS A 7 -19.23 11.40 -14.28
C CYS A 7 -19.34 10.08 -13.50
N LEU A 8 -19.28 8.91 -14.14
CA LEU A 8 -19.68 7.63 -13.50
C LEU A 8 -18.52 6.76 -12.99
N CYS A 9 -17.28 6.92 -13.46
CA CYS A 9 -16.19 6.04 -13.06
C CYS A 9 -15.37 6.53 -11.85
N VAL A 10 -15.37 7.83 -11.55
CA VAL A 10 -14.51 8.41 -10.49
C VAL A 10 -15.26 8.59 -9.16
N ARG A 11 -16.56 8.89 -9.19
CA ARG A 11 -17.38 9.14 -8.00
C ARG A 11 -17.50 7.97 -7.01
N PRO A 12 -17.55 6.69 -7.42
CA PRO A 12 -17.64 5.57 -6.47
C PRO A 12 -16.38 5.42 -5.60
N LEU A 13 -15.19 5.69 -6.16
CA LEU A 13 -13.92 5.64 -5.44
C LEU A 13 -13.80 6.80 -4.43
N PHE A 14 -14.36 7.97 -4.72
CA PHE A 14 -14.37 9.11 -3.79
C PHE A 14 -15.25 8.90 -2.56
N TRP A 15 -16.38 8.20 -2.71
CA TRP A 15 -17.23 7.82 -1.57
C TRP A 15 -16.55 6.87 -0.60
N ILE A 16 -15.61 6.05 -1.09
CA ILE A 16 -14.83 5.12 -0.25
C ILE A 16 -13.74 5.86 0.56
N VAL A 17 -13.32 7.07 0.14
CA VAL A 17 -12.10 7.71 0.65
C VAL A 17 -12.36 9.07 1.34
N GLY A 18 -13.47 9.77 1.05
CA GLY A 18 -13.93 10.94 1.83
C GLY A 18 -12.93 12.11 1.88
N PHE A 19 -12.67 12.75 0.73
CA PHE A 19 -11.75 13.90 0.60
C PHE A 19 -12.43 15.21 0.20
N CYS A 20 -11.80 16.33 0.59
CA CYS A 20 -11.92 17.63 -0.10
C CYS A 20 -10.98 17.63 -1.31
N GLU A 21 -11.49 17.98 -2.49
CA GLU A 21 -10.81 17.86 -3.79
C GLU A 21 -9.49 18.67 -3.87
N LYS A 22 -9.40 19.79 -3.16
CA LYS A 22 -8.28 20.75 -3.25
C LYS A 22 -6.97 20.26 -2.61
N ASP A 23 -7.04 19.53 -1.50
CA ASP A 23 -5.84 19.05 -0.79
C ASP A 23 -5.16 17.89 -1.52
N VAL A 24 -5.99 17.06 -2.18
CA VAL A 24 -5.53 15.92 -2.99
C VAL A 24 -4.79 16.40 -4.23
N GLU A 25 -5.33 17.41 -4.93
CA GLU A 25 -4.70 17.94 -6.14
C GLU A 25 -3.34 18.58 -5.86
N HIS A 26 -3.16 19.19 -4.68
CA HIS A 26 -1.90 19.79 -4.29
C HIS A 26 -0.78 18.76 -4.08
N ILE A 27 -1.10 17.63 -3.43
CA ILE A 27 -0.11 16.61 -3.06
C ILE A 27 0.16 15.65 -4.24
N ILE A 28 -0.89 15.30 -4.99
CA ILE A 28 -0.83 14.17 -5.92
C ILE A 28 -0.76 14.65 -7.37
N GLY A 29 -1.00 15.94 -7.62
CA GLY A 29 -1.18 16.50 -8.95
C GLY A 29 -2.64 16.50 -9.36
N LYS A 30 -2.95 17.04 -10.53
CA LYS A 30 -4.33 17.15 -11.01
C LYS A 30 -4.95 15.76 -11.11
N LEU A 31 -6.17 15.60 -10.60
CA LEU A 31 -6.89 14.32 -10.62
C LEU A 31 -7.05 13.75 -12.03
N GLN A 32 -7.16 14.63 -13.02
CA GLN A 32 -7.26 14.30 -14.44
C GLN A 32 -5.98 13.63 -14.99
N GLU A 33 -4.84 13.76 -14.30
CA GLU A 33 -3.57 13.14 -14.67
C GLU A 33 -3.43 11.71 -14.11
N LEU A 34 -4.34 11.26 -13.23
CA LEU A 34 -4.35 9.90 -12.74
C LEU A 34 -4.84 8.95 -13.86
N GLN A 35 -3.92 8.14 -14.37
CA GLN A 35 -4.24 7.10 -15.34
C GLN A 35 -4.93 5.93 -14.61
N LEU A 36 -6.26 5.95 -14.58
CA LEU A 36 -7.04 4.82 -14.13
C LEU A 36 -7.13 3.76 -15.24
N PRO A 37 -7.20 2.45 -14.89
CA PRO A 37 -7.41 1.41 -15.88
C PRO A 37 -8.71 1.63 -16.65
N GLN A 38 -8.63 1.69 -17.98
CA GLN A 38 -9.80 1.89 -18.83
C GLN A 38 -10.68 0.62 -18.91
N LYS A 39 -10.09 -0.56 -18.68
CA LYS A 39 -10.81 -1.84 -18.71
C LYS A 39 -11.54 -2.06 -17.39
N ALA A 40 -12.85 -2.30 -17.46
CA ALA A 40 -13.69 -2.56 -16.28
C ALA A 40 -13.18 -3.72 -15.42
N THR A 41 -12.59 -4.76 -16.02
CA THR A 41 -12.00 -5.90 -15.31
C THR A 41 -10.76 -5.51 -14.50
N GLU A 42 -9.94 -4.60 -15.01
CA GLU A 42 -8.75 -4.09 -14.32
C GLU A 42 -9.14 -3.09 -13.23
N LEU A 43 -10.15 -2.27 -13.47
CA LEU A 43 -10.70 -1.36 -12.47
C LEU A 43 -11.28 -2.13 -11.27
N LYS A 44 -12.10 -3.16 -11.52
CA LYS A 44 -12.61 -4.05 -10.45
C LYS A 44 -11.48 -4.72 -9.65
N LYS A 45 -10.40 -5.10 -10.34
CA LYS A 45 -9.20 -5.66 -9.70
C LYS A 45 -8.51 -4.64 -8.80
N LEU A 46 -8.38 -3.38 -9.25
CA LEU A 46 -7.81 -2.28 -8.47
C LEU A 46 -8.68 -1.96 -7.24
N GLU A 47 -10.00 -1.82 -7.40
CA GLU A 47 -10.94 -1.59 -6.29
C GLU A 47 -10.83 -2.68 -5.22
N ARG A 48 -10.77 -3.94 -5.66
CA ARG A 48 -10.60 -5.07 -4.75
C ARG A 48 -9.26 -4.99 -4.02
N ASP A 49 -8.17 -4.67 -4.70
CA ASP A 49 -6.86 -4.52 -4.06
C ASP A 49 -6.89 -3.41 -3.02
N LEU A 50 -7.48 -2.24 -3.34
CA LEU A 50 -7.62 -1.12 -2.40
C LEU A 50 -8.43 -1.49 -1.15
N ARG A 51 -9.47 -2.32 -1.29
CA ARG A 51 -10.22 -2.87 -0.14
C ARG A 51 -9.38 -3.83 0.70
N LYS A 52 -8.60 -4.71 0.06
CA LYS A 52 -7.73 -5.66 0.78
C LYS A 52 -6.56 -4.93 1.46
N PHE A 53 -6.03 -3.90 0.83
CA PHE A 53 -4.94 -3.05 1.31
C PHE A 53 -5.29 -2.31 2.61
N GLU A 54 -6.58 -2.05 2.86
CA GLU A 54 -7.05 -1.45 4.12
C GLU A 54 -6.58 -2.22 5.37
N ARG A 55 -6.39 -3.53 5.25
CA ARG A 55 -5.87 -4.38 6.34
C ARG A 55 -4.38 -4.20 6.57
N GLY A 56 -3.59 -3.94 5.53
CA GLY A 56 -2.17 -3.60 5.65
C GLY A 56 -1.93 -2.20 6.21
N LEU A 57 -2.94 -1.34 6.12
CA LEU A 57 -2.91 0.03 6.62
C LEU A 57 -3.35 0.18 8.09
N GLU A 58 -3.51 -0.93 8.80
CA GLU A 58 -3.76 -0.93 10.24
C GLU A 58 -2.64 -0.18 11.01
N GLY A 59 -3.04 0.62 12.00
CA GLY A 59 -2.15 1.48 12.79
C GLY A 59 -1.84 2.86 12.20
N LEU A 60 -2.24 3.13 10.95
CA LEU A 60 -2.12 4.47 10.37
C LEU A 60 -3.36 5.32 10.67
N SER A 61 -3.17 6.64 10.80
CA SER A 61 -4.27 7.59 10.91
C SER A 61 -5.18 7.53 9.68
N THR A 62 -6.43 7.95 9.84
CA THR A 62 -7.40 7.96 8.73
C THR A 62 -6.87 8.70 7.50
N ASP A 63 -6.14 9.80 7.68
CA ASP A 63 -5.59 10.57 6.56
C ASP A 63 -4.38 9.88 5.91
N GLU A 64 -3.45 9.31 6.69
CA GLU A 64 -2.34 8.53 6.13
C GLU A 64 -2.84 7.33 5.30
N ARG A 65 -3.88 6.65 5.77
CA ARG A 65 -4.49 5.53 5.01
C ARG A 65 -5.02 6.01 3.66
N LYS A 66 -5.70 7.14 3.67
CA LYS A 66 -6.25 7.76 2.47
C LYS A 66 -5.14 8.18 1.49
N TYR A 67 -4.10 8.88 1.96
CA TYR A 67 -2.97 9.29 1.12
C TYR A 67 -2.23 8.09 0.53
N THR A 68 -2.02 7.04 1.32
CA THR A 68 -1.37 5.82 0.84
C THR A 68 -2.17 5.17 -0.29
N LYS A 69 -3.51 5.09 -0.15
CA LYS A 69 -4.40 4.58 -1.21
C LYS A 69 -4.30 5.42 -2.49
N LEU A 70 -4.21 6.75 -2.39
CA LEU A 70 -4.11 7.60 -3.58
C LEU A 70 -2.75 7.51 -4.28
N ILE A 71 -1.65 7.42 -3.52
CA ILE A 71 -0.32 7.14 -4.07
C ILE A 71 -0.34 5.80 -4.82
N PHE A 72 -0.98 4.79 -4.23
CA PHE A 72 -1.14 3.49 -4.87
C PHE A 72 -1.90 3.60 -6.20
N ILE A 73 -2.99 4.35 -6.25
CA ILE A 73 -3.76 4.58 -7.48
C ILE A 73 -2.90 5.26 -8.55
N LYS A 74 -2.21 6.35 -8.18
CA LYS A 74 -1.33 7.11 -9.07
C LYS A 74 -0.24 6.25 -9.71
N HIS A 75 0.32 5.33 -8.94
CA HIS A 75 1.43 4.49 -9.39
C HIS A 75 1.01 3.05 -9.72
N SER A 76 -0.29 2.77 -9.81
CA SER A 76 -0.82 1.42 -9.91
C SER A 76 -0.27 0.65 -11.11
N ASP A 77 -0.13 1.29 -12.27
CA ASP A 77 0.43 0.66 -13.48
C ASP A 77 1.91 0.27 -13.30
N LEU A 78 2.70 1.16 -12.72
CA LEU A 78 4.12 0.91 -12.46
C LEU A 78 4.25 -0.22 -11.44
N LEU A 79 3.50 -0.16 -10.35
CA LEU A 79 3.47 -1.17 -9.31
C LEU A 79 3.08 -2.53 -9.91
N HIS A 80 2.01 -2.62 -10.70
CA HIS A 80 1.61 -3.86 -11.37
C HIS A 80 2.68 -4.44 -12.30
N LYS A 81 3.32 -3.59 -13.10
CA LYS A 81 4.41 -4.01 -14.00
C LYS A 81 5.60 -4.57 -13.19
N THR A 82 5.95 -3.90 -12.11
CA THR A 82 6.98 -4.33 -11.16
C THR A 82 6.62 -5.69 -10.54
N PHE A 83 5.41 -5.83 -10.00
CA PHE A 83 4.93 -7.10 -9.44
C PHE A 83 5.03 -8.23 -10.46
N ARG A 84 4.47 -8.06 -11.66
CA ARG A 84 4.51 -9.09 -12.71
C ARG A 84 5.93 -9.47 -13.15
N ARG A 85 6.84 -8.49 -13.23
CA ARG A 85 8.25 -8.75 -13.55
C ARG A 85 8.88 -9.67 -12.53
N TYR A 86 8.72 -9.38 -11.23
CA TYR A 86 9.35 -10.17 -10.17
C TYR A 86 8.65 -11.49 -9.87
N CYS A 87 7.35 -11.57 -10.14
CA CYS A 87 6.62 -12.83 -10.26
C CYS A 87 7.33 -13.74 -11.28
N LYS A 88 7.49 -13.26 -12.52
CA LYS A 88 8.14 -14.03 -13.60
C LYS A 88 9.58 -14.45 -13.24
N ILE A 89 10.36 -13.57 -12.64
CA ILE A 89 11.72 -13.88 -12.15
C ILE A 89 11.68 -14.97 -11.07
N GLY A 90 10.68 -14.90 -10.17
CA GLY A 90 10.46 -15.86 -9.12
C GLY A 90 10.00 -17.25 -9.59
N GLY A 91 9.79 -17.43 -10.89
CA GLY A 91 9.29 -18.68 -11.49
C GLY A 91 7.77 -18.81 -11.47
N ASP A 92 7.05 -17.78 -11.03
CA ASP A 92 5.60 -17.82 -10.86
C ASP A 92 4.92 -16.60 -11.49
N PRO A 93 4.04 -16.73 -12.49
CA PRO A 93 3.46 -15.56 -13.18
C PRO A 93 2.47 -14.74 -12.34
N HIS A 94 2.02 -15.24 -11.19
CA HIS A 94 0.93 -14.65 -10.41
C HIS A 94 1.35 -14.25 -8.98
N TRP A 95 2.50 -14.73 -8.50
CA TRP A 95 2.94 -14.65 -7.10
C TRP A 95 4.36 -14.16 -7.02
N ILE A 96 4.64 -13.30 -6.04
CA ILE A 96 6.03 -13.02 -5.70
C ILE A 96 6.52 -14.09 -4.73
N THR A 97 7.34 -15.00 -5.23
CA THR A 97 8.03 -16.01 -4.44
C THR A 97 9.19 -15.37 -3.67
N ALA A 98 9.80 -16.11 -2.74
CA ALA A 98 10.97 -15.62 -2.02
C ALA A 98 12.11 -15.19 -2.96
N SER A 99 12.33 -15.92 -4.06
CA SER A 99 13.35 -15.57 -5.06
C SER A 99 13.00 -14.28 -5.81
N GLY A 100 11.75 -14.11 -6.24
CA GLY A 100 11.27 -12.88 -6.87
C GLY A 100 11.39 -11.67 -5.95
N TRP A 101 11.07 -11.85 -4.67
CA TRP A 101 11.20 -10.82 -3.62
C TRP A 101 12.66 -10.40 -3.41
N VAL A 102 13.56 -11.36 -3.23
CA VAL A 102 15.00 -11.09 -3.05
C VAL A 102 15.56 -10.32 -4.25
N GLN A 103 15.24 -10.74 -5.48
CA GLN A 103 15.73 -10.04 -6.67
C GLN A 103 15.19 -8.61 -6.76
N MET A 104 13.93 -8.38 -6.39
CA MET A 104 13.37 -7.03 -6.34
C MET A 104 14.13 -6.11 -5.39
N LEU A 105 14.44 -6.59 -4.18
CA LEU A 105 15.16 -5.78 -3.20
C LEU A 105 16.59 -5.47 -3.63
N LEU A 106 17.24 -6.42 -4.31
CA LEU A 106 18.57 -6.21 -4.92
C LEU A 106 18.52 -5.15 -6.03
N ASP A 107 17.56 -5.25 -6.95
CA ASP A 107 17.41 -4.31 -8.08
C ASP A 107 17.03 -2.89 -7.60
N CYS A 108 16.33 -2.78 -6.45
CA CYS A 108 15.95 -1.51 -5.83
C CYS A 108 17.07 -0.87 -5.00
N TYR A 109 18.25 -1.49 -4.89
CA TYR A 109 19.37 -1.03 -4.07
C TYR A 109 18.95 -0.68 -2.63
N VAL A 110 18.01 -1.43 -2.03
CA VAL A 110 17.53 -1.16 -0.68
C VAL A 110 18.73 -1.21 0.28
N SER A 111 19.03 -0.06 0.91
CA SER A 111 20.30 0.19 1.59
C SER A 111 20.57 -0.84 2.67
N THR A 112 21.82 -1.29 2.67
CA THR A 112 22.29 -2.50 3.33
C THR A 112 22.60 -2.35 4.82
N LYS A 113 22.22 -1.22 5.44
CA LYS A 113 22.72 -0.82 6.77
C LYS A 113 21.70 -0.94 7.90
N SER A 114 20.43 -1.21 7.61
CA SER A 114 19.33 -1.25 8.59
C SER A 114 18.77 -2.66 8.84
N ILE A 115 19.26 -3.67 8.12
CA ILE A 115 18.97 -5.08 8.36
C ILE A 115 20.31 -5.72 8.73
N ASP A 116 20.37 -6.38 9.89
CA ASP A 116 21.62 -6.90 10.46
C ASP A 116 22.37 -7.87 9.51
N ASN A 117 21.64 -8.52 8.60
CA ASN A 117 22.16 -9.34 7.51
C ASN A 117 21.56 -8.88 6.18
N CYS A 118 22.26 -8.01 5.44
CA CYS A 118 21.80 -7.50 4.14
C CYS A 118 22.33 -8.32 2.96
N ASP A 119 22.16 -9.63 3.07
CA ASP A 119 22.43 -10.61 2.03
C ASP A 119 21.12 -11.23 1.53
N LYS A 120 21.25 -12.19 0.61
CA LYS A 120 20.09 -12.95 0.14
C LYS A 120 19.33 -13.62 1.29
N ASN A 121 20.01 -14.00 2.37
CA ASN A 121 19.41 -14.69 3.50
C ASN A 121 18.53 -13.74 4.33
N GLY A 122 18.97 -12.51 4.62
CA GLY A 122 18.15 -11.55 5.35
C GLY A 122 16.92 -11.10 4.57
N PHE A 123 17.01 -10.99 3.24
CA PHE A 123 15.83 -10.73 2.40
C PHE A 123 14.86 -11.91 2.35
N GLN A 124 15.36 -13.15 2.38
CA GLN A 124 14.53 -14.35 2.54
C GLN A 124 13.88 -14.39 3.92
N GLU A 125 14.61 -14.02 4.98
CA GLU A 125 14.07 -13.95 6.33
C GLU A 125 12.96 -12.91 6.42
N LEU A 126 13.17 -11.72 5.84
CA LEU A 126 12.15 -10.68 5.77
C LEU A 126 10.91 -11.16 5.03
N PHE A 127 11.07 -11.83 3.89
CA PHE A 127 9.97 -12.47 3.18
C PHE A 127 9.23 -13.47 4.09
N GLY A 128 9.95 -14.34 4.78
CA GLY A 128 9.39 -15.32 5.72
C GLY A 128 8.61 -14.67 6.86
N ARG A 129 9.11 -13.57 7.44
CA ARG A 129 8.42 -12.78 8.48
C ARG A 129 7.12 -12.18 7.95
N VAL A 130 7.16 -11.56 6.78
CA VAL A 130 5.99 -10.96 6.13
C VAL A 130 4.95 -12.03 5.80
N PHE A 131 5.38 -13.11 5.12
CA PHE A 131 4.52 -14.24 4.77
C PHE A 131 3.86 -14.86 6.01
N SER A 132 4.66 -15.13 7.06
CA SER A 132 4.16 -15.67 8.32
C SER A 132 3.16 -14.74 9.03
N SER A 133 3.34 -13.42 8.92
CA SER A 133 2.38 -12.44 9.45
C SER A 133 1.01 -12.56 8.78
N HIS A 134 0.99 -12.69 7.45
CA HIS A 134 -0.25 -12.91 6.69
C HIS A 134 -0.92 -14.24 7.04
N GLU A 135 -0.14 -15.32 7.14
CA GLU A 135 -0.65 -16.65 7.51
C GLU A 135 -1.25 -16.67 8.93
N LYS A 136 -0.58 -16.04 9.91
CA LYS A 136 -1.11 -15.90 11.28
C LYS A 136 -2.43 -15.13 11.30
N LYS A 137 -2.55 -14.04 10.52
CA LYS A 137 -3.80 -13.28 10.41
C LYS A 137 -4.94 -14.11 9.81
N LYS A 138 -4.65 -14.93 8.78
CA LYS A 138 -5.64 -15.84 8.18
C LYS A 138 -6.11 -16.90 9.18
N LYS A 139 -5.19 -17.53 9.91
CA LYS A 139 -5.51 -18.54 10.94
C LYS A 139 -6.40 -17.95 12.05
N LYS A 140 -6.01 -16.80 12.61
CA LYS A 140 -6.81 -16.11 13.64
C LYS A 140 -8.21 -15.75 13.15
N LYS A 141 -8.36 -15.32 11.88
CA LYS A 141 -9.68 -15.06 11.29
C LYS A 141 -10.51 -16.34 11.21
N LYS A 142 -9.92 -17.45 10.76
CA LYS A 142 -10.60 -18.76 10.67
C LYS A 142 -11.04 -19.26 12.05
N GLU A 143 -10.20 -19.11 13.07
CA GLU A 143 -10.53 -19.45 14.46
C GLU A 143 -11.69 -18.60 15.00
N ASN A 144 -11.65 -17.28 14.79
CA ASN A 144 -12.73 -16.38 15.20
C ASN A 144 -14.05 -16.72 14.50
N ALA A 145 -14.00 -17.01 13.19
CA ALA A 145 -15.17 -17.42 12.42
C ALA A 145 -15.74 -18.76 12.94
N LYS A 146 -14.89 -19.75 13.23
CA LYS A 146 -15.30 -21.02 13.84
C LYS A 146 -15.93 -20.82 15.21
N GLN A 147 -15.37 -19.96 16.06
CA GLN A 147 -15.94 -19.63 17.37
C GLN A 147 -17.29 -18.93 17.25
N GLN A 148 -17.42 -18.00 16.31
CA GLN A 148 -18.69 -17.31 16.03
C GLN A 148 -19.75 -18.30 15.52
N GLN A 149 -19.39 -19.18 14.59
CA GLN A 149 -20.29 -20.21 14.08
C GLN A 149 -20.70 -21.20 15.19
N GLN A 150 -19.78 -21.58 16.09
CA GLN A 150 -20.10 -22.40 17.26
C GLN A 150 -21.04 -21.67 18.22
N HIS A 151 -20.83 -20.37 18.44
CA HIS A 151 -21.71 -19.54 19.26
C HIS A 151 -23.12 -19.41 18.64
N GLU A 152 -23.21 -19.21 17.33
CA GLU A 152 -24.48 -19.16 16.60
C GLU A 152 -25.20 -20.51 16.61
N ARG A 153 -24.48 -21.63 16.49
CA ARG A 153 -25.04 -22.98 16.65
C ARG A 153 -25.51 -23.21 18.08
N PHE A 154 -24.77 -22.74 19.07
CA PHE A 154 -25.17 -22.84 20.48
C PHE A 154 -26.45 -22.03 20.74
N ILE A 155 -26.53 -20.79 20.25
CA ILE A 155 -27.74 -19.95 20.28
C ILE A 155 -28.90 -20.68 19.59
N THR A 156 -28.70 -21.17 18.37
CA THR A 156 -29.73 -21.86 17.59
C THR A 156 -30.23 -23.12 18.30
N THR A 157 -29.36 -23.89 18.93
CA THR A 157 -29.74 -25.08 19.71
C THR A 157 -30.46 -24.70 21.02
N ALA A 158 -29.97 -23.68 21.72
CA ALA A 158 -30.57 -23.18 22.96
C ALA A 158 -31.99 -22.65 22.71
N PHE A 159 -32.21 -21.94 21.60
CA PHE A 159 -33.51 -21.40 21.21
C PHE A 159 -34.38 -22.40 20.43
N GLY A 160 -33.79 -23.39 19.75
CA GLY A 160 -34.52 -24.46 19.07
C GLY A 160 -35.34 -25.32 20.03
N ASN A 161 -34.87 -25.49 21.26
CA ASN A 161 -35.60 -26.17 22.34
C ASN A 161 -36.73 -25.32 22.96
N LEU A 162 -36.82 -24.03 22.61
CA LEU A 162 -37.96 -23.14 22.91
C LEU A 162 -38.97 -23.06 21.74
N GLY A 163 -38.82 -23.94 20.75
CA GLY A 163 -39.42 -23.88 19.40
C GLY A 163 -40.95 -23.86 19.30
N GLU A 164 -41.71 -24.12 20.36
CA GLU A 164 -43.17 -23.91 20.33
C GLU A 164 -43.57 -22.47 20.68
N SER A 165 -42.69 -21.68 21.30
CA SER A 165 -42.97 -20.30 21.71
C SER A 165 -42.37 -19.23 20.79
N LEU A 166 -41.32 -19.55 20.04
CA LEU A 166 -40.60 -18.60 19.17
C LEU A 166 -41.21 -18.42 17.78
N SER A 167 -42.01 -19.37 17.29
CA SER A 167 -42.85 -19.14 16.10
C SER A 167 -43.79 -17.95 16.35
N PHE A 168 -44.30 -17.83 17.58
CA PHE A 168 -45.14 -16.73 18.02
C PHE A 168 -44.37 -15.40 18.08
N VAL A 169 -43.14 -15.38 18.60
CA VAL A 169 -42.30 -14.17 18.64
C VAL A 169 -41.84 -13.76 17.24
N TYR A 170 -41.51 -14.70 16.35
CA TYR A 170 -41.12 -14.39 14.97
C TYR A 170 -42.31 -13.88 14.15
N ILE A 171 -43.51 -14.43 14.36
CA ILE A 171 -44.77 -13.92 13.78
C ILE A 171 -45.10 -12.54 14.34
N ILE A 172 -44.97 -12.30 15.65
CA ILE A 172 -45.16 -10.99 16.27
C ILE A 172 -44.13 -9.99 15.72
N THR A 173 -42.87 -10.38 15.59
CA THR A 173 -41.81 -9.51 15.06
C THR A 173 -42.06 -9.19 13.58
N LEU A 174 -42.49 -10.16 12.77
CA LEU A 174 -42.91 -9.94 11.38
C LEU A 174 -44.18 -9.07 11.28
N PHE A 175 -45.12 -9.22 12.22
CA PHE A 175 -46.33 -8.41 12.31
C PHE A 175 -46.01 -6.96 12.67
N PHE A 176 -45.14 -6.75 13.67
CA PHE A 176 -44.59 -5.43 13.99
C PHE A 176 -43.76 -4.88 12.85
N TYR A 177 -42.97 -5.70 12.13
CA TYR A 177 -42.22 -5.27 10.95
C TYR A 177 -43.14 -4.79 9.83
N LYS A 178 -44.25 -5.49 9.59
CA LYS A 178 -45.24 -5.12 8.57
C LYS A 178 -46.00 -3.85 8.96
N GLN A 179 -46.33 -3.69 10.24
CA GLN A 179 -46.91 -2.47 10.80
C GLN A 179 -45.94 -1.29 10.71
N LEU A 180 -44.65 -1.50 11.03
CA LEU A 180 -43.59 -0.49 10.90
C LEU A 180 -43.35 -0.11 9.43
N LEU A 181 -43.37 -1.08 8.51
CA LEU A 181 -43.27 -0.83 7.07
C LEU A 181 -44.45 0.01 6.57
N LEU A 182 -45.67 -0.29 7.04
CA LEU A 182 -46.87 0.48 6.71
C LEU A 182 -46.81 1.91 7.27
N LEU A 183 -46.27 2.09 8.48
CA LEU A 183 -46.06 3.40 9.10
C LEU A 183 -44.96 4.21 8.39
N CYS A 184 -43.89 3.56 7.92
CA CYS A 184 -42.80 4.20 7.16
C CYS A 184 -43.20 4.63 5.74
N VAL A 185 -44.20 3.99 5.11
CA VAL A 185 -44.74 4.43 3.81
C VAL A 185 -45.49 5.76 3.94
N CYS A 186 -45.97 6.12 5.15
CA CYS A 186 -46.80 7.31 5.35
C CYS A 186 -46.05 8.57 5.77
N ASN A 187 -44.81 8.50 6.28
CA ASN A 187 -43.90 9.65 6.39
C ASN A 187 -42.55 9.21 6.97
N VAL A 188 -41.47 9.78 6.42
CA VAL A 188 -40.06 9.76 6.90
C VAL A 188 -39.12 8.69 6.31
N CYS A 189 -38.24 9.22 5.45
CA CYS A 189 -36.84 8.89 5.16
C CYS A 189 -36.50 7.63 4.33
N PRO A 190 -36.27 7.79 3.01
CA PRO A 190 -35.77 6.71 2.14
C PRO A 190 -34.41 6.12 2.57
N PHE A 191 -33.67 6.78 3.46
CA PHE A 191 -32.41 6.27 4.02
C PHE A 191 -32.59 5.02 4.88
N ALA A 192 -33.67 4.90 5.66
CA ALA A 192 -33.88 3.73 6.52
C ALA A 192 -34.19 2.46 5.70
N LEU A 193 -34.97 2.61 4.62
CA LEU A 193 -35.26 1.53 3.68
C LEU A 193 -33.99 1.08 2.94
N PHE A 194 -33.13 2.02 2.58
CA PHE A 194 -31.84 1.73 1.94
C PHE A 194 -30.90 0.95 2.88
N TYR A 195 -30.79 1.35 4.15
CA TYR A 195 -29.99 0.62 5.14
C TYR A 195 -30.51 -0.79 5.39
N LEU A 196 -31.84 -0.98 5.44
CA LEU A 196 -32.44 -2.30 5.62
C LEU A 196 -32.24 -3.21 4.41
N VAL A 197 -32.39 -2.71 3.19
CA VAL A 197 -32.10 -3.47 1.97
C VAL A 197 -30.61 -3.79 1.88
N CYS A 198 -29.73 -2.85 2.21
CA CYS A 198 -28.28 -3.10 2.26
C CYS A 198 -27.91 -4.11 3.35
N PHE A 199 -28.58 -4.09 4.50
CA PHE A 199 -28.36 -5.03 5.60
C PHE A 199 -28.85 -6.43 5.24
N SER A 200 -30.01 -6.57 4.58
CA SER A 200 -30.50 -7.86 4.08
C SER A 200 -29.64 -8.42 2.94
N ILE A 201 -29.16 -7.58 2.03
CA ILE A 201 -28.19 -7.99 0.99
C ILE A 201 -26.85 -8.36 1.64
N ALA A 202 -26.39 -7.61 2.64
CA ALA A 202 -25.18 -7.94 3.41
C ALA A 202 -25.34 -9.27 4.16
N LEU A 203 -26.49 -9.55 4.78
CA LEU A 203 -26.78 -10.84 5.42
C LEU A 203 -26.88 -12.00 4.42
N CYS A 204 -27.42 -11.76 3.22
CA CYS A 204 -27.40 -12.74 2.13
C CYS A 204 -25.99 -12.97 1.56
N LEU A 205 -25.14 -11.94 1.52
CA LEU A 205 -23.74 -12.04 1.09
C LEU A 205 -22.82 -12.65 2.16
N VAL A 206 -23.12 -12.45 3.44
CA VAL A 206 -22.41 -13.05 4.58
C VAL A 206 -22.59 -14.57 4.62
N ARG A 207 -23.66 -15.11 4.04
CA ARG A 207 -23.91 -16.56 3.97
C ARG A 207 -23.15 -17.33 2.89
N LEU A 208 -22.36 -16.67 2.04
CA LEU A 208 -21.41 -17.34 1.12
C LEU A 208 -20.08 -17.62 1.85
N GLU A 209 -20.17 -18.26 3.01
CA GLU A 209 -19.12 -18.29 4.04
C GLU A 209 -18.11 -19.43 3.90
N ASP A 210 -18.01 -20.03 2.72
CA ASP A 210 -16.72 -20.53 2.27
C ASP A 210 -16.10 -19.37 1.46
N ASP A 211 -15.22 -18.59 2.09
CA ASP A 211 -14.44 -17.49 1.46
C ASP A 211 -13.74 -17.96 0.16
N ASP A 212 -13.68 -19.29 -0.04
CA ASP A 212 -13.14 -19.99 -1.19
C ASP A 212 -13.81 -21.37 -1.36
N PRO A 213 -14.75 -21.54 -2.32
CA PRO A 213 -15.43 -22.80 -2.53
C PRO A 213 -14.52 -23.90 -3.09
N TRP A 214 -13.36 -23.55 -3.66
CA TRP A 214 -12.43 -24.49 -4.27
C TRP A 214 -11.55 -25.22 -3.24
N THR A 215 -11.24 -24.56 -2.12
CA THR A 215 -10.41 -25.17 -1.08
C THR A 215 -11.17 -26.25 -0.32
N GLY A 216 -10.63 -27.47 -0.32
CA GLY A 216 -11.18 -28.59 0.43
C GLY A 216 -10.71 -29.95 -0.07
N ILE A 217 -11.24 -30.99 0.56
CA ILE A 217 -11.07 -32.38 0.14
C ILE A 217 -12.28 -32.76 -0.72
N TRP A 218 -12.00 -33.23 -1.92
CA TRP A 218 -12.97 -33.61 -2.93
C TRP A 218 -12.88 -35.11 -3.22
N GLU A 219 -14.01 -35.79 -3.26
CA GLU A 219 -14.10 -37.23 -3.52
C GLU A 219 -14.90 -37.52 -4.80
N GLU A 220 -14.44 -38.47 -5.61
CA GLU A 220 -15.11 -38.88 -6.84
C GLU A 220 -16.40 -39.68 -6.56
N ASP A 221 -17.49 -39.34 -7.26
CA ASP A 221 -18.76 -40.08 -7.25
C ASP A 221 -18.61 -41.44 -7.96
N ARG A 222 -18.11 -42.45 -7.24
CA ARG A 222 -18.08 -43.82 -7.75
C ARG A 222 -19.35 -44.55 -7.35
N LYS A 223 -20.25 -44.71 -8.33
CA LYS A 223 -21.44 -45.58 -8.20
C LYS A 223 -21.14 -47.08 -8.29
N ASN A 224 -19.90 -47.47 -8.59
CA ASN A 224 -19.50 -48.87 -8.75
C ASN A 224 -18.67 -49.32 -7.53
N ASP A 225 -18.90 -50.56 -7.08
CA ASP A 225 -18.41 -51.28 -5.88
C ASP A 225 -16.87 -51.33 -5.63
N SER A 226 -16.05 -50.49 -6.25
CA SER A 226 -14.65 -50.40 -5.87
C SER A 226 -14.50 -49.60 -4.57
N ASP A 227 -14.06 -50.24 -3.49
CA ASP A 227 -13.85 -49.63 -2.16
C ASP A 227 -12.87 -48.43 -2.15
N VAL A 228 -12.10 -48.21 -3.22
CA VAL A 228 -11.08 -47.16 -3.28
C VAL A 228 -11.65 -45.90 -3.94
N VAL A 229 -12.03 -44.92 -3.11
CA VAL A 229 -12.42 -43.57 -3.54
C VAL A 229 -11.17 -42.69 -3.70
N GLU A 230 -11.01 -42.07 -4.86
CA GLU A 230 -9.94 -41.09 -5.08
C GLU A 230 -10.25 -39.77 -4.38
N ARG A 231 -9.26 -39.26 -3.64
CA ARG A 231 -9.33 -37.99 -2.91
C ARG A 231 -8.43 -36.94 -3.54
N TYR A 232 -9.03 -35.83 -3.90
CA TYR A 232 -8.38 -34.64 -4.44
C TYR A 232 -8.30 -33.59 -3.34
N ARG A 233 -7.08 -33.16 -3.01
CA ARG A 233 -6.87 -32.05 -2.07
C ARG A 233 -6.65 -30.80 -2.91
N LEU A 234 -7.61 -29.90 -2.95
CA LEU A 234 -7.52 -28.66 -3.70
C LEU A 234 -7.43 -27.48 -2.73
N LYS A 235 -6.62 -26.49 -3.09
CA LYS A 235 -6.49 -25.22 -2.39
C LYS A 235 -6.47 -24.10 -3.41
N GLN A 236 -7.40 -23.16 -3.33
CA GLN A 236 -7.22 -21.90 -4.01
C GLN A 236 -6.12 -21.14 -3.28
N ILE A 237 -5.12 -20.72 -4.04
CA ILE A 237 -4.15 -19.77 -3.55
C ILE A 237 -4.47 -18.43 -4.19
N GLY A 238 -4.62 -17.41 -3.35
CA GLY A 238 -4.90 -16.04 -3.77
C GLY A 238 -6.23 -15.95 -4.50
N ASP A 239 -6.25 -15.25 -5.65
CA ASP A 239 -7.52 -14.90 -6.30
C ASP A 239 -7.91 -15.79 -7.48
N SER A 240 -6.97 -16.57 -8.03
CA SER A 240 -7.21 -17.27 -9.29
C SER A 240 -6.43 -18.55 -9.45
N ARG A 241 -5.47 -18.87 -8.58
CA ARG A 241 -4.71 -20.11 -8.72
C ARG A 241 -5.37 -21.19 -7.90
N VAL A 242 -5.46 -22.39 -8.46
CA VAL A 242 -5.82 -23.60 -7.73
C VAL A 242 -4.61 -24.51 -7.77
N VAL A 243 -4.18 -24.98 -6.60
CA VAL A 243 -3.18 -26.05 -6.50
C VAL A 243 -3.77 -27.22 -5.77
N GLY A 244 -3.15 -28.37 -5.93
CA GLY A 244 -3.60 -29.55 -5.23
C GLY A 244 -2.71 -30.75 -5.44
N CYS A 245 -3.16 -31.87 -4.92
CA CYS A 245 -2.56 -33.17 -5.16
C CYS A 245 -3.61 -34.27 -5.00
N ILE A 246 -3.30 -35.44 -5.55
CA ILE A 246 -4.00 -36.69 -5.26
C ILE A 246 -3.08 -37.45 -4.31
N LYS A 247 -3.57 -37.78 -3.11
CA LYS A 247 -2.78 -38.34 -1.98
C LYS A 247 -1.72 -37.37 -1.42
N THR A 248 -0.64 -37.10 -2.16
CA THR A 248 0.51 -36.27 -1.76
C THR A 248 1.09 -35.52 -2.96
N ALA A 249 1.74 -34.37 -2.73
CA ALA A 249 2.41 -33.60 -3.79
C ALA A 249 3.57 -34.38 -4.47
N GLU A 250 4.22 -35.29 -3.76
CA GLU A 250 5.26 -36.16 -4.32
C GLU A 250 4.69 -37.20 -5.29
N TYR A 251 3.42 -37.57 -5.14
CA TYR A 251 2.75 -38.52 -6.03
C TYR A 251 2.27 -37.82 -7.30
N CYS A 252 1.52 -36.73 -7.16
CA CYS A 252 1.12 -35.89 -8.28
C CYS A 252 0.88 -34.43 -7.85
N GLU A 253 1.14 -33.52 -8.78
CA GLU A 253 0.88 -32.09 -8.62
C GLU A 253 -0.33 -31.69 -9.47
N ILE A 254 -1.29 -31.00 -8.86
CA ILE A 254 -2.39 -30.34 -9.55
C ILE A 254 -2.10 -28.84 -9.55
N THR A 255 -2.06 -28.23 -10.73
CA THR A 255 -1.93 -26.77 -10.88
C THR A 255 -2.96 -26.24 -11.85
N GLY A 256 -3.51 -25.07 -11.60
CA GLY A 256 -4.51 -24.50 -12.48
C GLY A 256 -4.90 -23.08 -12.16
N VAL A 257 -5.80 -22.55 -12.98
CA VAL A 257 -6.32 -21.19 -12.85
C VAL A 257 -7.83 -21.14 -12.99
N LEU A 258 -8.47 -20.28 -12.20
CA LEU A 258 -9.88 -19.93 -12.32
C LEU A 258 -10.13 -19.11 -13.59
N GLY A 259 -11.31 -19.28 -14.17
CA GLY A 259 -11.78 -18.47 -15.29
C GLY A 259 -11.81 -16.99 -14.92
N GLN A 260 -11.30 -16.12 -15.80
CA GLN A 260 -11.21 -14.68 -15.52
C GLN A 260 -12.58 -13.99 -15.44
N LEU A 261 -13.57 -14.54 -16.14
CA LEU A 261 -14.93 -14.02 -16.20
C LEU A 261 -15.88 -14.78 -15.28
N ASP A 262 -15.59 -16.06 -15.03
CA ASP A 262 -16.41 -16.96 -14.23
C ASP A 262 -15.51 -17.76 -13.27
N HIS A 263 -15.53 -17.37 -11.99
CA HIS A 263 -14.74 -18.01 -10.94
C HIS A 263 -15.31 -19.38 -10.53
N THR A 264 -16.46 -19.78 -11.05
CA THR A 264 -17.01 -21.14 -10.88
C THR A 264 -16.34 -22.15 -11.81
N ILE A 265 -15.55 -21.68 -12.79
CA ILE A 265 -14.81 -22.54 -13.72
C ILE A 265 -13.32 -22.47 -13.39
N ALA A 266 -12.63 -23.61 -13.42
CA ALA A 266 -11.17 -23.69 -13.33
C ALA A 266 -10.60 -24.63 -14.40
N HIS A 267 -9.46 -24.26 -14.95
CA HIS A 267 -8.67 -25.11 -15.83
C HIS A 267 -7.47 -25.62 -15.05
N LEU A 268 -7.47 -26.92 -14.74
CA LEU A 268 -6.43 -27.59 -13.98
C LEU A 268 -5.60 -28.51 -14.89
N VAL A 269 -4.36 -28.73 -14.49
CA VAL A 269 -3.41 -29.65 -15.09
C VAL A 269 -2.89 -30.52 -13.97
N ILE A 270 -2.95 -31.84 -14.16
CA ILE A 270 -2.36 -32.81 -13.25
C ILE A 270 -1.13 -33.40 -13.90
N GLN A 271 -0.02 -33.42 -13.16
CA GLN A 271 1.23 -34.06 -13.54
C GLN A 271 1.59 -35.12 -12.50
N TRP A 272 1.82 -36.35 -12.95
CA TRP A 272 2.18 -37.46 -12.07
C TRP A 272 3.69 -37.66 -12.01
N HIS A 273 4.20 -37.77 -10.79
CA HIS A 273 5.63 -37.95 -10.49
C HIS A 273 5.97 -39.35 -9.97
N GLN A 274 4.96 -40.17 -9.66
CA GLN A 274 5.11 -41.55 -9.18
C GLN A 274 3.94 -42.43 -9.65
N GLY A 275 4.12 -43.76 -9.52
CA GLY A 275 3.11 -44.77 -9.85
C GLY A 275 2.96 -45.07 -11.34
N ASP A 276 1.91 -45.82 -11.69
CA ASP A 276 1.67 -46.30 -13.06
C ASP A 276 1.40 -45.17 -14.08
N GLN A 277 1.11 -43.97 -13.58
CA GLN A 277 0.84 -42.78 -14.39
C GLN A 277 2.06 -41.85 -14.48
N LEU A 278 3.24 -42.27 -14.04
CA LEU A 278 4.47 -41.46 -14.06
C LEU A 278 4.68 -40.78 -15.43
N GLY A 279 4.82 -39.46 -15.42
CA GLY A 279 5.07 -38.66 -16.62
C GLY A 279 3.82 -38.31 -17.45
N GLN A 280 2.65 -38.86 -17.12
CA GLN A 280 1.40 -38.46 -17.77
C GLN A 280 1.00 -37.04 -17.35
N ILE A 281 0.32 -36.34 -18.27
CA ILE A 281 -0.27 -35.03 -18.04
C ILE A 281 -1.75 -35.07 -18.43
N LYS A 282 -2.63 -34.66 -17.51
CA LYS A 282 -4.07 -34.54 -17.77
C LYS A 282 -4.52 -33.10 -17.62
N LYS A 283 -5.32 -32.62 -18.58
CA LYS A 283 -6.02 -31.33 -18.48
C LYS A 283 -7.43 -31.58 -17.99
N MET A 284 -7.87 -30.77 -17.04
CA MET A 284 -9.21 -30.79 -16.46
C MET A 284 -9.85 -29.42 -16.61
N GLU A 285 -11.10 -29.40 -17.05
CA GLU A 285 -12.00 -28.28 -16.91
C GLU A 285 -13.00 -28.61 -15.82
N CYS A 286 -12.90 -27.88 -14.72
CA CYS A 286 -13.71 -28.06 -13.53
C CYS A 286 -14.77 -26.96 -13.47
N LYS A 287 -16.02 -27.33 -13.22
CA LYS A 287 -17.15 -26.40 -13.04
C LYS A 287 -17.85 -26.66 -11.71
N LEU A 288 -17.79 -25.68 -10.82
CA LEU A 288 -18.51 -25.71 -9.55
C LEU A 288 -20.01 -25.52 -9.78
N LYS A 289 -20.79 -26.43 -9.23
CA LYS A 289 -22.25 -26.33 -9.09
C LYS A 289 -22.56 -26.06 -7.63
N LEU A 290 -22.96 -24.82 -7.35
CA LEU A 290 -23.52 -24.44 -6.06
C LEU A 290 -24.88 -25.12 -5.92
N SER A 291 -25.16 -25.66 -4.73
CA SER A 291 -26.45 -26.25 -4.43
C SER A 291 -27.49 -25.14 -4.17
N ASP A 292 -28.71 -25.33 -4.65
CA ASP A 292 -29.86 -24.48 -4.29
C ASP A 292 -30.24 -24.63 -2.81
N HIS A 293 -29.86 -25.75 -2.19
CA HIS A 293 -30.07 -26.04 -0.78
C HIS A 293 -28.83 -25.66 0.05
N PRO A 294 -28.96 -24.80 1.07
CA PRO A 294 -27.83 -24.31 1.87
C PRO A 294 -27.15 -25.38 2.74
N GLN A 295 -27.77 -26.55 2.92
CA GLN A 295 -27.22 -27.66 3.70
C GLN A 295 -26.40 -28.63 2.84
N GLN A 296 -26.50 -28.55 1.51
CA GLN A 296 -25.83 -29.48 0.62
C GLN A 296 -24.50 -28.88 0.16
N LEU A 297 -23.42 -29.65 0.37
CA LEU A 297 -22.07 -29.27 -0.01
C LEU A 297 -21.97 -29.08 -1.54
N PRO A 298 -21.10 -28.16 -2.02
CA PRO A 298 -20.92 -27.90 -3.43
C PRO A 298 -20.43 -29.14 -4.18
N LYS A 299 -20.84 -29.25 -5.45
CA LYS A 299 -20.43 -30.32 -6.37
C LYS A 299 -19.51 -29.74 -7.44
N MET A 300 -18.56 -30.51 -7.92
CA MET A 300 -17.68 -30.11 -9.02
C MET A 300 -17.84 -31.08 -10.18
N GLU A 301 -18.28 -30.58 -11.33
CA GLU A 301 -18.28 -31.33 -12.58
C GLU A 301 -16.92 -31.18 -13.25
N VAL A 302 -16.23 -32.29 -13.49
CA VAL A 302 -14.88 -32.29 -14.07
C VAL A 302 -14.91 -32.99 -15.41
N THR A 303 -14.56 -32.25 -16.46
CA THR A 303 -14.33 -32.77 -17.80
C THR A 303 -12.84 -32.84 -18.03
N TRP A 304 -12.29 -34.03 -18.29
CA TRP A 304 -10.85 -34.20 -18.46
C TRP A 304 -10.46 -34.73 -19.83
N THR A 305 -9.27 -34.35 -20.29
CA THR A 305 -8.66 -34.78 -21.55
C THR A 305 -7.24 -35.27 -21.29
N ASN A 306 -6.92 -36.46 -21.81
CA ASN A 306 -5.55 -36.96 -21.80
C ASN A 306 -4.74 -36.24 -22.88
N ILE A 307 -3.52 -35.81 -22.54
CA ILE A 307 -2.55 -35.29 -23.50
C ILE A 307 -1.58 -36.44 -23.81
N GLU A 308 -1.91 -37.27 -24.79
CA GLU A 308 -0.97 -38.21 -25.39
C GLU A 308 -0.57 -37.67 -26.76
N ASP A 309 0.72 -37.42 -26.97
CA ASP A 309 1.32 -37.09 -28.27
C ASP A 309 0.57 -36.03 -29.11
N ASN A 310 0.20 -34.91 -28.47
CA ASN A 310 -0.55 -33.79 -29.08
C ASN A 310 -1.93 -34.15 -29.67
N THR A 311 -2.43 -35.37 -29.49
CA THR A 311 -3.77 -35.78 -29.95
C THR A 311 -4.71 -35.90 -28.76
N SER A 312 -5.72 -35.03 -28.70
CA SER A 312 -6.73 -35.07 -27.65
C SER A 312 -7.62 -36.32 -27.86
N ARG A 313 -7.44 -37.34 -27.03
CA ARG A 313 -8.31 -38.53 -27.00
C ARG A 313 -9.32 -38.43 -25.86
N ALA A 314 -10.50 -38.98 -26.14
CA ALA A 314 -11.63 -39.27 -25.25
C ALA A 314 -11.80 -38.36 -24.02
N SER A 315 -12.81 -37.50 -24.06
CA SER A 315 -13.25 -36.74 -22.89
C SER A 315 -14.18 -37.60 -22.03
N LYS A 316 -13.90 -37.70 -20.72
CA LYS A 316 -14.82 -38.29 -19.75
C LYS A 316 -15.20 -37.23 -18.72
N THR A 317 -16.46 -37.26 -18.30
CA THR A 317 -16.98 -36.40 -17.23
C THR A 317 -17.03 -37.20 -15.94
N MET A 318 -16.58 -36.60 -14.84
CA MET A 318 -16.72 -37.12 -13.48
C MET A 318 -17.29 -36.06 -12.56
N ILE A 319 -17.91 -36.47 -11.47
CA ILE A 319 -18.46 -35.57 -10.45
C ILE A 319 -17.64 -35.75 -9.17
N LEU A 320 -17.19 -34.65 -8.60
CA LEU A 320 -16.56 -34.63 -7.29
C LEU A 320 -17.49 -33.98 -6.26
N TYR A 321 -17.53 -34.53 -5.06
CA TYR A 321 -18.22 -33.95 -3.90
C TYR A 321 -17.21 -33.38 -2.92
N LYS A 322 -17.47 -32.18 -2.43
CA LYS A 322 -16.71 -31.64 -1.30
C LYS A 322 -17.10 -32.44 -0.06
N VAL A 323 -16.13 -33.05 0.61
CA VAL A 323 -16.36 -33.90 1.79
C VAL A 323 -16.00 -33.18 3.07
N ASN A 324 -14.82 -32.56 3.10
CA ASN A 324 -14.32 -31.86 4.28
C ASN A 324 -13.58 -30.57 3.89
N GLU A 325 -13.44 -29.68 4.88
CA GLU A 325 -12.46 -28.60 4.82
C GLU A 325 -11.03 -29.18 4.78
N LEU A 326 -10.10 -28.39 4.27
CA LEU A 326 -8.69 -28.74 4.38
C LEU A 326 -8.23 -28.52 5.83
N ASP A 327 -8.03 -29.61 6.57
CA ASP A 327 -7.70 -29.54 8.01
C ASP A 327 -6.25 -29.10 8.27
N ASN A 328 -5.33 -29.31 7.32
CA ASN A 328 -3.94 -28.82 7.35
C ASN A 328 -3.38 -28.67 5.92
N GLU A 329 -2.41 -27.77 5.71
CA GLU A 329 -1.71 -27.61 4.42
C GLU A 329 -0.69 -28.72 4.12
N GLU A 330 -0.67 -29.75 4.95
CA GLU A 330 0.29 -30.84 4.90
C GLU A 330 0.13 -31.66 3.61
N GLY A 331 1.19 -31.67 2.80
CA GLY A 331 1.25 -32.40 1.53
C GLY A 331 0.76 -31.64 0.29
N LEU A 332 0.42 -30.36 0.39
CA LEU A 332 0.26 -29.49 -0.78
C LEU A 332 1.63 -29.01 -1.29
N PRO A 333 1.79 -28.76 -2.61
CA PRO A 333 3.02 -28.18 -3.13
C PRO A 333 3.35 -26.87 -2.41
N ASN A 334 4.61 -26.73 -2.01
CA ASN A 334 5.08 -25.65 -1.13
C ASN A 334 5.14 -24.31 -1.89
N THR A 335 3.98 -23.74 -2.20
CA THR A 335 3.88 -22.46 -2.92
C THR A 335 3.88 -21.31 -1.92
N GLN A 336 5.03 -21.10 -1.27
CA GLN A 336 5.24 -19.88 -0.48
C GLN A 336 5.40 -18.70 -1.44
N GLY A 337 4.37 -17.88 -1.54
CA GLY A 337 4.37 -16.67 -2.36
C GLY A 337 3.40 -15.65 -1.77
N LEU A 338 3.69 -14.37 -1.97
CA LEU A 338 2.76 -13.31 -1.61
C LEU A 338 1.85 -13.04 -2.81
N ALA A 339 0.54 -13.13 -2.58
CA ALA A 339 -0.43 -12.63 -3.52
C ALA A 339 -0.26 -11.12 -3.71
N ARG A 340 -0.80 -10.57 -4.79
CA ARG A 340 -0.61 -9.15 -5.14
C ARG A 340 -0.91 -8.17 -3.99
N TYR A 341 -2.01 -8.36 -3.26
CA TYR A 341 -2.34 -7.50 -2.12
C TYR A 341 -1.39 -7.72 -0.91
N GLU A 342 -0.92 -8.95 -0.69
CA GLU A 342 0.06 -9.28 0.35
C GLU A 342 1.43 -8.70 0.02
N PHE A 343 1.78 -8.63 -1.27
CA PHE A 343 2.96 -7.93 -1.73
C PHE A 343 2.88 -6.42 -1.43
N TRP A 344 1.71 -5.79 -1.59
CA TRP A 344 1.56 -4.38 -1.24
C TRP A 344 1.69 -4.13 0.26
N ASP A 345 1.10 -4.99 1.06
CA ASP A 345 1.27 -4.96 2.51
C ASP A 345 2.75 -5.18 2.89
N ALA A 346 3.44 -6.07 2.18
CA ALA A 346 4.88 -6.32 2.32
C ALA A 346 5.74 -5.07 2.03
N VAL A 347 5.39 -4.32 0.97
CA VAL A 347 6.09 -3.07 0.60
C VAL A 347 6.00 -2.03 1.72
N LYS A 348 4.92 -2.00 2.52
CA LYS A 348 4.84 -1.12 3.70
C LYS A 348 5.97 -1.39 4.69
N TYR A 349 6.31 -2.66 4.92
CA TYR A 349 7.43 -3.04 5.78
C TYR A 349 8.78 -2.63 5.21
N LEU A 350 8.85 -2.33 3.91
CA LEU A 350 10.05 -1.79 3.26
C LEU A 350 10.19 -0.27 3.40
N ILE A 351 9.09 0.46 3.69
CA ILE A 351 9.11 1.92 3.75
C ILE A 351 10.18 2.43 4.72
N PRO A 352 10.30 1.95 5.97
CA PRO A 352 11.36 2.42 6.87
C PRO A 352 12.76 2.20 6.30
N TYR A 353 12.99 1.11 5.58
CA TYR A 353 14.30 0.76 5.04
C TYR A 353 14.66 1.53 3.77
N VAL A 354 13.67 1.82 2.93
CA VAL A 354 13.83 2.58 1.69
C VAL A 354 13.89 4.08 1.98
N TRP A 355 13.03 4.56 2.87
CA TRP A 355 12.93 5.97 3.22
C TRP A 355 14.18 6.45 3.97
N ASP A 356 14.64 5.69 4.97
CA ASP A 356 15.90 5.96 5.65
C ASP A 356 17.09 6.02 4.68
N ALA A 357 17.10 5.15 3.66
CA ALA A 357 18.17 5.12 2.68
C ALA A 357 18.19 6.38 1.81
N ILE A 358 17.02 6.81 1.35
CA ILE A 358 16.84 7.99 0.51
C ILE A 358 17.17 9.26 1.30
N GLU A 359 16.67 9.38 2.53
CA GLU A 359 17.00 10.49 3.42
C GLU A 359 18.50 10.51 3.73
N LYS A 360 19.10 9.37 4.10
CA LYS A 360 20.55 9.31 4.43
C LYS A 360 21.45 9.59 3.22
N LEU A 361 21.01 9.30 1.99
CA LEU A 361 21.77 9.61 0.78
C LEU A 361 21.83 11.12 0.53
N ASP A 362 20.69 11.80 0.66
CA ASP A 362 20.55 13.25 0.56
C ASP A 362 21.37 13.95 1.66
N GLU A 363 21.31 13.42 2.89
CA GLU A 363 22.07 13.94 4.04
C GLU A 363 23.59 13.85 3.87
N ARG A 364 24.13 12.82 3.21
CA ARG A 364 25.59 12.74 2.99
C ARG A 364 26.09 13.84 2.06
N THR A 365 25.34 14.13 1.00
CA THR A 365 25.70 15.19 0.05
C THR A 365 25.61 16.55 0.73
N LYS A 366 24.52 16.83 1.46
CA LYS A 366 24.38 18.06 2.25
C LYS A 366 25.50 18.24 3.26
N ARG A 367 25.79 17.22 4.07
CA ARG A 367 26.89 17.24 5.05
C ARG A 367 28.23 17.45 4.40
N SER A 368 28.49 16.86 3.23
CA SER A 368 29.73 17.08 2.48
C SER A 368 29.88 18.53 2.03
N ILE A 369 28.82 19.14 1.49
CA ILE A 369 28.81 20.56 1.08
C ILE A 369 29.03 21.47 2.29
N ILE A 370 28.31 21.24 3.39
CA ILE A 370 28.42 22.03 4.62
C ILE A 370 29.81 21.87 5.24
N HIS A 371 30.31 20.64 5.38
CA HIS A 371 31.60 20.36 6.00
C HIS A 371 32.75 21.01 5.23
N LYS A 372 32.72 20.95 3.90
CA LYS A 372 33.71 21.60 3.02
C LYS A 372 33.78 23.12 3.22
N ASN A 373 32.67 23.75 3.61
CA ASN A 373 32.57 25.20 3.77
C ASN A 373 32.38 25.64 5.24
N LYS A 374 32.58 24.72 6.20
CA LYS A 374 32.23 24.94 7.62
C LYS A 374 32.87 26.21 8.19
N THR A 375 34.17 26.39 8.00
CA THR A 375 34.91 27.56 8.51
C THR A 375 34.39 28.89 7.94
N VAL A 376 33.96 28.91 6.67
CA VAL A 376 33.37 30.10 6.04
C VAL A 376 32.04 30.43 6.69
N LEU A 377 31.21 29.41 6.89
CA LEU A 377 29.87 29.54 7.48
C LEU A 377 29.95 29.93 8.96
N GLU A 378 30.88 29.38 9.73
CA GLU A 378 31.13 29.77 11.13
C GLU A 378 31.51 31.24 11.22
N ASN A 379 32.44 31.71 10.38
CA ASN A 379 32.86 33.11 10.38
C ASN A 379 31.69 34.04 10.04
N LEU A 380 30.88 33.71 9.03
CA LEU A 380 29.68 34.50 8.71
C LEU A 380 28.70 34.50 9.88
N PHE A 381 28.39 33.33 10.45
CA PHE A 381 27.52 33.22 11.60
C PHE A 381 27.97 34.14 12.74
N PHE A 382 29.25 34.11 13.12
CA PHE A 382 29.78 34.95 14.20
C PHE A 382 29.76 36.44 13.85
N VAL A 383 30.00 36.83 12.59
CA VAL A 383 29.94 38.24 12.18
C VAL A 383 28.54 38.81 12.39
N TYR A 384 27.49 38.07 12.03
CA TYR A 384 26.12 38.54 12.20
C TYR A 384 25.61 38.35 13.63
N ALA A 385 25.93 37.25 14.32
CA ALA A 385 25.52 37.03 15.72
C ALA A 385 26.17 38.02 16.71
N LYS A 386 27.32 38.61 16.34
CA LYS A 386 27.99 39.62 17.16
C LYS A 386 27.41 41.03 16.99
N SER A 387 26.55 41.27 15.99
CA SER A 387 26.05 42.63 15.74
C SER A 387 25.32 43.21 16.96
N ASP A 388 24.63 42.37 17.72
CA ASP A 388 23.72 42.85 18.77
C ASP A 388 24.30 42.71 20.19
N ASN A 389 25.50 42.14 20.30
CA ASN A 389 26.15 41.88 21.58
C ASN A 389 27.11 43.02 21.96
N ASP A 390 26.94 43.58 23.16
CA ASP A 390 27.72 44.71 23.75
C ASP A 390 29.18 44.39 24.09
N GLY A 391 29.80 43.46 23.36
CA GLY A 391 31.24 43.21 23.39
C GLY A 391 31.76 42.32 24.52
N ASN A 392 30.90 41.83 25.43
CA ASN A 392 31.35 41.05 26.59
C ASN A 392 30.77 39.61 26.69
N THR A 393 30.05 39.13 25.68
CA THR A 393 29.49 37.77 25.66
C THR A 393 30.55 36.73 25.23
N ASP A 394 30.60 35.60 25.95
CA ASP A 394 31.47 34.47 25.60
C ASP A 394 31.10 33.91 24.21
N ARG A 395 32.09 33.38 23.49
CA ARG A 395 31.90 32.82 22.13
C ARG A 395 30.87 31.71 22.05
N ASN A 396 30.57 31.07 23.18
CA ASN A 396 29.65 29.96 23.28
C ASN A 396 28.18 30.38 23.40
N ASP A 397 27.90 31.66 23.63
CA ASP A 397 26.55 32.19 23.87
C ASP A 397 26.07 33.10 22.74
N TYR A 398 26.67 32.96 21.54
CA TYR A 398 26.20 33.68 20.36
C TYR A 398 25.02 32.95 19.73
N GLY A 399 23.86 33.59 19.78
CA GLY A 399 22.70 33.25 18.96
C GLY A 399 22.47 34.27 17.84
N LEU A 400 21.89 33.79 16.75
CA LEU A 400 21.45 34.63 15.64
C LEU A 400 19.93 34.79 15.73
N GLY A 401 19.46 35.97 16.08
CA GLY A 401 18.04 36.31 16.10
C GLY A 401 17.46 36.51 14.70
N ILE A 402 16.16 36.78 14.64
CA ILE A 402 15.44 36.93 13.36
C ILE A 402 15.92 38.15 12.56
N ALA A 403 16.27 39.26 13.24
CA ALA A 403 16.71 40.48 12.59
C ALA A 403 18.09 40.28 11.94
N GLU A 404 19.02 39.65 12.65
CA GLU A 404 20.36 39.33 12.14
C GLU A 404 20.28 38.30 11.02
N TRP A 405 19.39 37.31 11.13
CA TRP A 405 19.12 36.35 10.06
C TRP A 405 18.58 37.02 8.79
N GLN A 406 17.64 37.95 8.93
CA GLN A 406 17.09 38.70 7.79
C GLN A 406 18.15 39.61 7.16
N LEU A 407 19.02 40.22 7.97
CA LEU A 407 20.14 41.04 7.50
C LEU A 407 21.14 40.17 6.72
N PHE A 408 21.56 39.04 7.31
CA PHE A 408 22.40 38.04 6.65
C PHE A 408 21.82 37.61 5.30
N CYS A 409 20.53 37.25 5.24
CA CYS A 409 19.90 36.84 3.99
C CYS A 409 19.84 37.99 2.97
N THR A 410 19.60 39.22 3.44
CA THR A 410 19.58 40.40 2.57
C THR A 410 20.92 40.60 1.88
N ASP A 411 22.01 40.45 2.63
CA ASP A 411 23.38 40.58 2.12
C ASP A 411 23.76 39.43 1.20
N VAL A 412 23.45 38.18 1.57
CA VAL A 412 23.67 36.97 0.75
C VAL A 412 22.98 37.09 -0.62
N PHE A 413 21.78 37.68 -0.65
CA PHE A 413 21.02 37.90 -1.88
C PHE A 413 21.19 39.31 -2.47
N SER A 414 22.15 40.10 -1.98
CA SER A 414 22.52 41.39 -2.56
C SER A 414 23.44 41.19 -3.78
N GLY A 415 23.33 42.05 -4.79
CA GLY A 415 24.24 42.05 -5.95
C GLY A 415 24.13 40.87 -6.93
N ASN A 416 23.21 39.91 -6.74
CA ASN A 416 23.18 38.71 -7.55
C ASN A 416 22.17 38.80 -8.71
N ASN A 417 22.68 39.14 -9.90
CA ASN A 417 21.91 39.21 -11.16
C ASN A 417 21.23 37.88 -11.55
N ARG A 418 21.56 36.77 -10.88
CA ARG A 418 21.01 35.43 -11.16
C ARG A 418 19.51 35.30 -10.88
N PHE A 419 18.94 36.18 -10.05
CA PHE A 419 17.50 36.16 -9.71
C PHE A 419 16.64 37.08 -10.57
N LYS A 420 17.16 37.59 -11.70
CA LYS A 420 16.40 38.46 -12.62
C LYS A 420 15.09 37.81 -13.09
N ASP A 421 15.11 36.50 -13.30
CA ASP A 421 13.95 35.72 -13.75
C ASP A 421 13.14 35.11 -12.58
N GLY A 422 13.39 35.56 -11.34
CA GLY A 422 12.75 35.05 -10.13
C GLY A 422 13.54 33.94 -9.44
N GLY A 423 12.91 33.30 -8.46
CA GLY A 423 13.54 32.27 -7.62
C GLY A 423 14.26 32.80 -6.37
N LYS A 424 14.38 34.12 -6.21
CA LYS A 424 14.82 34.75 -4.94
C LYS A 424 13.74 34.51 -3.87
N PRO A 425 14.10 34.01 -2.68
CA PRO A 425 13.18 33.90 -1.55
C PRO A 425 12.57 35.26 -1.18
N THR A 426 11.28 35.28 -0.88
CA THR A 426 10.62 36.48 -0.33
C THR A 426 11.00 36.68 1.14
N SER A 427 10.78 37.88 1.68
CA SER A 427 10.99 38.14 3.12
C SER A 427 10.22 37.16 4.01
N SER A 428 8.95 36.86 3.65
CA SER A 428 8.15 35.85 4.35
C SER A 428 8.76 34.44 4.29
N GLN A 429 9.36 34.04 3.16
CA GLN A 429 10.04 32.75 3.05
C GLN A 429 11.35 32.71 3.86
N ILE A 430 12.08 33.83 3.92
CA ILE A 430 13.27 33.97 4.76
C ILE A 430 12.91 33.80 6.24
N SER A 431 11.84 34.47 6.70
CA SER A 431 11.35 34.32 8.07
C SER A 431 10.81 32.91 8.33
N ALA A 432 10.11 32.31 7.37
CA ALA A 432 9.62 30.94 7.53
C ALA A 432 10.78 29.94 7.70
N ALA A 433 11.86 30.06 6.93
CA ALA A 433 13.05 29.21 7.08
C ALA A 433 13.68 29.31 8.49
N PHE A 434 13.63 30.50 9.11
CA PHE A 434 14.04 30.72 10.49
C PHE A 434 13.13 30.00 11.48
N TYR A 435 11.82 30.29 11.45
CA TYR A 435 10.87 29.75 12.43
C TYR A 435 10.68 28.23 12.31
N LEU A 436 10.76 27.66 11.11
CA LEU A 436 10.71 26.21 10.92
C LEU A 436 11.94 25.47 11.48
N THR A 437 13.01 26.20 11.75
CA THR A 437 14.26 25.63 12.27
C THR A 437 14.31 25.68 13.80
N LEU A 438 13.66 26.66 14.42
CA LEU A 438 13.67 26.84 15.87
C LEU A 438 12.84 25.77 16.61
N PRO A 439 13.40 25.16 17.67
CA PRO A 439 12.61 24.45 18.68
C PRO A 439 11.64 25.41 19.38
N GLU A 440 10.53 24.90 19.92
CA GLU A 440 9.43 25.69 20.53
C GLU A 440 9.87 26.69 21.63
N LEU A 441 11.04 26.49 22.24
CA LEU A 441 11.55 27.29 23.36
C LEU A 441 12.76 28.16 23.03
N LYS A 442 13.26 28.14 21.78
CA LYS A 442 14.41 28.97 21.38
C LYS A 442 13.95 30.17 20.55
N HIS A 443 14.61 31.31 20.74
CA HIS A 443 14.37 32.53 19.97
C HIS A 443 15.51 32.86 19.01
N GLU A 444 16.63 32.17 19.13
CA GLU A 444 17.85 32.41 18.37
C GLU A 444 18.41 31.10 17.81
N LEU A 445 19.06 31.20 16.66
CA LEU A 445 19.76 30.09 16.04
C LEU A 445 21.18 30.00 16.62
N ASP A 446 21.52 28.86 17.22
CA ASP A 446 22.93 28.48 17.38
C ASP A 446 23.52 28.10 16.01
N PHE A 447 24.81 27.79 15.94
CA PHE A 447 25.46 27.48 14.67
C PHE A 447 24.87 26.24 13.98
N GLU A 448 24.44 25.21 14.72
CA GLU A 448 23.84 24.01 14.14
C GLU A 448 22.46 24.32 13.54
N LEU A 449 21.65 25.11 14.26
CA LEU A 449 20.37 25.60 13.78
C LEU A 449 20.54 26.57 12.61
N PHE A 450 21.59 27.38 12.57
CA PHE A 450 21.90 28.22 11.42
C PHE A 450 22.14 27.40 10.15
N LEU A 451 22.91 26.30 10.24
CA LEU A 451 23.12 25.40 9.11
C LEU A 451 21.80 24.78 8.61
N LYS A 452 20.93 24.36 9.52
CA LYS A 452 19.61 23.83 9.18
C LYS A 452 18.68 24.90 8.58
N ALA A 453 18.79 26.15 9.03
CA ALA A 453 18.05 27.27 8.45
C ALA A 453 18.50 27.57 7.01
N LEU A 454 19.80 27.40 6.70
CA LEU A 454 20.31 27.48 5.32
C LEU A 454 19.75 26.37 4.42
N GLU A 455 19.61 25.14 4.94
CA GLU A 455 18.98 24.04 4.20
C GLU A 455 17.51 24.34 3.91
N ASN A 456 16.75 24.79 4.91
CA ASN A 456 15.36 25.21 4.76
C ASN A 456 15.24 26.37 3.76
N LEU A 457 16.14 27.35 3.83
CA LEU A 457 16.19 28.46 2.88
C LEU A 457 16.48 28.00 1.44
N ALA A 458 17.39 27.04 1.26
CA ALA A 458 17.67 26.44 -0.05
C ALA A 458 16.43 25.74 -0.64
N GLN A 459 15.55 25.17 0.19
CA GLN A 459 14.27 24.59 -0.26
C GLN A 459 13.29 25.65 -0.78
N GLU A 460 13.36 26.89 -0.27
CA GLU A 460 12.54 28.02 -0.72
C GLU A 460 13.03 28.65 -2.02
N MET A 461 14.31 28.51 -2.35
CA MET A 461 14.90 29.00 -3.59
C MET A 461 14.30 28.28 -4.81
N PHE A 462 14.00 29.04 -5.87
CA PHE A 462 13.45 28.51 -7.13
C PHE A 462 12.13 27.72 -6.98
N LYS A 463 11.34 27.98 -5.93
CA LYS A 463 9.97 27.46 -5.85
C LYS A 463 9.13 27.96 -7.02
N LYS A 464 8.47 27.02 -7.68
CA LYS A 464 7.77 27.17 -8.96
C LYS A 464 6.77 28.33 -8.90
N LYS A 465 7.06 29.44 -9.61
CA LYS A 465 6.07 30.48 -9.88
C LYS A 465 5.28 30.09 -11.13
N PRO A 466 3.94 30.23 -11.15
CA PRO A 466 3.07 29.69 -12.20
C PRO A 466 3.33 30.24 -13.62
N LYS A 467 4.16 31.28 -13.76
CA LYS A 467 4.41 31.97 -15.03
C LYS A 467 5.85 31.89 -15.54
N VAL A 468 6.78 31.30 -14.76
CA VAL A 468 8.20 31.29 -15.14
C VAL A 468 8.65 29.88 -15.49
N LYS A 469 9.15 29.70 -16.73
CA LYS A 469 9.70 28.44 -17.23
C LYS A 469 11.21 28.37 -16.93
N TYR A 470 11.58 28.12 -15.68
CA TYR A 470 12.93 27.64 -15.37
C TYR A 470 12.88 26.21 -14.84
N GLN A 471 13.95 25.46 -15.07
CA GLN A 471 14.13 24.14 -14.47
C GLN A 471 14.50 24.33 -13.00
N THR A 472 13.69 23.81 -12.08
CA THR A 472 14.00 23.86 -10.64
C THR A 472 15.22 22.95 -10.36
N PRO A 473 16.35 23.49 -9.87
CA PRO A 473 17.51 22.67 -9.54
C PRO A 473 17.20 21.72 -8.37
N LYS A 474 17.96 20.62 -8.24
CA LYS A 474 17.83 19.72 -7.08
C LYS A 474 18.18 20.45 -5.78
N ILE A 475 17.76 19.91 -4.64
CA ILE A 475 18.06 20.55 -3.35
C ILE A 475 19.56 20.71 -3.11
N ASP A 476 20.35 19.68 -3.46
CA ASP A 476 21.82 19.72 -3.37
C ASP A 476 22.41 20.85 -4.21
N ASP A 477 21.91 21.05 -5.44
CA ASP A 477 22.37 22.13 -6.33
C ASP A 477 22.00 23.51 -5.77
N ARG A 478 20.82 23.65 -5.17
CA ARG A 478 20.37 24.89 -4.53
C ARG A 478 21.19 25.20 -3.28
N LEU A 479 21.49 24.20 -2.46
CA LEU A 479 22.32 24.34 -1.27
C LEU A 479 23.77 24.67 -1.64
N LYS A 480 24.32 23.99 -2.64
CA LYS A 480 25.65 24.28 -3.20
C LYS A 480 25.72 25.71 -3.74
N LEU A 481 24.70 26.15 -4.46
CA LEU A 481 24.58 27.52 -4.94
C LEU A 481 24.57 28.53 -3.78
N LEU A 482 23.72 28.31 -2.78
CA LEU A 482 23.61 29.18 -1.61
C LEU A 482 24.96 29.29 -0.89
N ILE A 483 25.59 28.15 -0.59
CA ILE A 483 26.81 28.09 0.22
C ILE A 483 28.04 28.49 -0.60
N GLU A 484 28.36 27.76 -1.67
CA GLU A 484 29.62 27.92 -2.41
C GLU A 484 29.65 29.19 -3.27
N GLU A 485 28.51 29.66 -3.77
CA GLU A 485 28.50 30.86 -4.61
C GLU A 485 28.02 32.12 -3.89
N MET A 486 27.13 32.05 -2.89
CA MET A 486 26.59 33.27 -2.27
C MET A 486 27.28 33.56 -0.95
N CYS A 487 27.27 32.63 0.00
CA CYS A 487 27.93 32.80 1.29
C CYS A 487 29.44 33.02 1.14
N VAL A 488 30.12 32.18 0.35
CA VAL A 488 31.57 32.32 0.10
C VAL A 488 31.91 33.63 -0.61
N LYS A 489 31.07 34.11 -1.54
CA LYS A 489 31.31 35.42 -2.19
C LYS A 489 31.13 36.56 -1.21
N LEU A 490 30.10 36.52 -0.36
CA LEU A 490 29.86 37.51 0.67
C LEU A 490 31.05 37.64 1.64
N GLN A 491 31.64 36.50 2.04
CA GLN A 491 32.85 36.52 2.86
C GLN A 491 34.04 37.14 2.11
N LYS A 492 34.24 36.78 0.84
CA LYS A 492 35.35 37.26 0.00
C LYS A 492 35.26 38.74 -0.37
N SER A 493 34.05 39.28 -0.50
CA SER A 493 33.87 40.71 -0.79
C SER A 493 34.38 41.60 0.34
N GLY A 494 34.75 41.02 1.48
CA GLY A 494 35.09 41.76 2.68
C GLY A 494 33.82 42.42 3.18
N LEU A 495 33.14 41.78 4.13
CA LEU A 495 32.23 42.50 5.01
C LEU A 495 33.08 43.54 5.72
N ASN A 496 33.24 44.72 5.11
CA ASN A 496 33.95 45.82 5.70
C ASN A 496 33.23 46.10 7.02
N GLU A 497 33.91 46.00 8.15
CA GLU A 497 33.35 46.35 9.47
C GLU A 497 32.64 47.72 9.44
N GLN A 498 33.07 48.61 8.53
CA GLN A 498 32.46 49.90 8.20
C GLN A 498 31.02 49.84 7.62
N GLN A 499 30.60 48.75 6.98
CA GLN A 499 29.21 48.58 6.51
C GLN A 499 28.28 48.18 7.66
N MET A 500 28.76 47.31 8.55
CA MET A 500 28.03 46.92 9.75
C MET A 500 27.86 48.09 10.73
N SER A 501 28.89 48.94 10.89
CA SER A 501 28.76 50.15 11.71
C SER A 501 27.72 51.13 11.15
N LYS A 502 27.67 51.32 9.82
CA LYS A 502 26.67 52.20 9.17
C LYS A 502 25.23 51.69 9.26
N LEU A 503 25.04 50.37 9.37
CA LEU A 503 23.71 49.77 9.53
C LEU A 503 23.18 49.93 10.96
N LYS A 504 24.06 49.79 11.98
CA LYS A 504 23.73 50.12 13.37
C LYS A 504 23.24 51.55 13.53
N ASP A 505 23.94 52.49 12.89
CA ASP A 505 23.56 53.92 12.94
C ASP A 505 22.19 54.19 12.30
N ARG A 506 21.75 53.39 11.32
CA ARG A 506 20.42 53.53 10.70
C ARG A 506 19.31 52.94 11.56
N GLN A 507 19.52 51.78 12.18
CA GLN A 507 18.51 51.16 13.04
C GLN A 507 18.29 51.92 14.35
N LEU A 508 19.28 52.69 14.84
CA LEU A 508 19.11 53.59 15.97
C LEU A 508 18.36 54.89 15.61
N SER A 509 18.17 55.17 14.32
CA SER A 509 17.52 56.39 13.82
C SER A 509 16.09 56.19 13.34
N GLU A 510 15.65 54.93 13.19
CA GLU A 510 14.28 54.51 12.91
C GLU A 510 13.62 54.04 14.20
#